data_AF-A0A6L3MUH1-F1
#
_entry.id   AF-A0A6L3MUH1-F1
#
_cell.length_a   1.000
_cell.length_b   1.000
_cell.length_c   1.000
_cell.angle_alpha   90.00
_cell.angle_beta   90.00
_cell.angle_gamma   90.00
#
_symmetry.space_group_name_H-M   'P 1'
#
loop_
_entity.id
_entity.type
_entity.pdbx_description
1 polymer ?
#
loop_
_entity_poly.entity_id
_entity_poly.type
_entity_poly.pdbx_seq_one_letter_code
_entity_poly.pdbx_strand_id
1 'polypeptide(L)'
;MRPDRGWLAICVLVLGLQCLPPPLREALVHDRAAIAAGQAWRIVTGQFVHLGWAHASLDAACLAACAWLAGRDAGGVRTIAVLACATGGWLWFGAPQLTRYAGLSGVVYGAAACALMAAAGRRIPAGIALAALVALAVRVGWQGLHGAQAEQAAWLGGPVAPAAHTAGWVAGMAWAGTLAWWSRRRRDRSNGRMDRRAPPAQNSGSSTVHARAARRRRARAAPPPDHPEENFMAYMLLIVEPTGQRAERTLAEGQALYARMQDFAAGLKARGVLRAVESLESSERGTRVQVRDGETRLIDGPFAEAKEMVGGFFLVDVDTHAQALEIARQCPAAQWCTVEVRAVGPCFL
;
A
#
# COMPACT_ATOMS: atom_id res chain seq x y z
N MET A 1 9.18 -5.85 -10.92
CA MET A 1 8.04 -5.54 -10.01
C MET A 1 7.47 -6.84 -9.47
N ARG A 2 6.97 -6.90 -8.22
CA ARG A 2 6.27 -8.09 -7.69
C ARG A 2 4.74 -7.90 -7.85
N PRO A 3 4.01 -8.83 -8.50
CA PRO A 3 2.56 -8.73 -8.72
C PRO A 3 1.74 -8.88 -7.43
N ASP A 4 0.48 -8.45 -7.43
CA ASP A 4 -0.44 -8.69 -6.32
C ASP A 4 -0.75 -10.19 -6.16
N ARG A 5 -0.22 -10.79 -5.09
CA ARG A 5 -0.41 -12.23 -4.77
C ARG A 5 -1.89 -12.59 -4.56
N GLY A 6 -2.71 -11.66 -4.09
CA GLY A 6 -4.14 -11.87 -3.91
C GLY A 6 -4.88 -11.98 -5.24
N TRP A 7 -4.50 -11.20 -6.24
CA TRP A 7 -5.11 -11.28 -7.58
C TRP A 7 -4.63 -12.52 -8.33
N LEU A 8 -3.35 -12.89 -8.18
CA LEU A 8 -2.86 -14.18 -8.71
C LEU A 8 -3.54 -15.39 -8.05
N ALA A 9 -3.87 -15.32 -6.76
CA ALA A 9 -4.66 -16.37 -6.10
C ALA A 9 -6.08 -16.49 -6.70
N ILE A 10 -6.68 -15.39 -7.18
CA ILE A 10 -7.94 -15.43 -7.93
C ILE A 10 -7.76 -16.04 -9.32
N CYS A 11 -6.66 -15.76 -10.03
CA CYS A 11 -6.34 -16.45 -11.28
C CYS A 11 -6.27 -17.98 -11.07
N VAL A 12 -5.58 -18.43 -10.01
CA VAL A 12 -5.50 -19.86 -9.65
C VAL A 12 -6.88 -20.42 -9.27
N LEU A 13 -7.67 -19.68 -8.49
CA LEU A 13 -9.04 -20.07 -8.12
C LEU A 13 -9.91 -20.29 -9.36
N VAL A 14 -9.91 -19.37 -10.31
CA VAL A 14 -10.71 -19.45 -11.54
C VAL A 14 -10.33 -20.67 -12.38
N LEU A 15 -9.03 -20.89 -12.59
CA LEU A 15 -8.55 -22.08 -13.33
C LEU A 15 -8.88 -23.38 -12.57
N GLY A 16 -8.80 -23.38 -11.24
CA GLY A 16 -9.20 -24.51 -10.39
C GLY A 16 -10.70 -24.80 -10.42
N LEU A 17 -11.54 -23.77 -10.44
CA LEU A 17 -13.00 -23.91 -10.59
C LEU A 17 -13.36 -24.46 -11.98
N GLN A 18 -12.59 -24.13 -13.02
CA GLN A 18 -12.78 -24.69 -14.36
C GLN A 18 -12.52 -26.22 -14.41
N CYS A 19 -11.67 -26.75 -13.55
CA CYS A 19 -11.43 -28.18 -13.39
C CYS A 19 -12.59 -28.96 -12.74
N LEU A 20 -13.54 -28.29 -12.08
CA LEU A 20 -14.67 -28.98 -11.43
C LEU A 20 -15.60 -29.63 -12.47
N PRO A 21 -16.25 -30.77 -12.13
CA PRO A 21 -17.29 -31.38 -12.97
C PRO A 21 -18.40 -30.38 -13.37
N PRO A 22 -19.02 -30.52 -14.57
CA PRO A 22 -20.02 -29.58 -15.06
C PRO A 22 -21.15 -29.26 -14.06
N PRO A 23 -21.76 -30.22 -13.33
CA PRO A 23 -22.83 -29.91 -12.37
C PRO A 23 -22.39 -28.99 -11.22
N LEU A 24 -21.12 -29.07 -10.79
CA LEU A 24 -20.60 -28.19 -9.73
C LEU A 24 -20.32 -26.78 -10.25
N ARG A 25 -19.83 -26.64 -11.50
CA ARG A 25 -19.70 -25.32 -12.13
C ARG A 25 -21.08 -24.69 -12.36
N GLU A 26 -22.04 -25.48 -12.83
CA GLU A 26 -23.42 -25.07 -13.06
C GLU A 26 -24.14 -24.62 -11.77
N ALA A 27 -23.76 -25.17 -10.60
CA ALA A 27 -24.25 -24.72 -9.30
C ALA A 27 -23.75 -23.31 -8.89
N LEU A 28 -22.70 -22.81 -9.54
CA LEU A 28 -22.06 -21.52 -9.27
C LEU A 28 -22.43 -20.42 -10.29
N VAL A 29 -22.89 -20.79 -11.49
CA VAL A 29 -23.35 -19.88 -12.55
C VAL A 29 -24.39 -18.89 -12.00
N HIS A 30 -24.31 -17.62 -12.40
CA HIS A 30 -25.37 -16.66 -12.11
C HIS A 30 -26.61 -17.08 -12.88
N ASP A 31 -27.67 -17.47 -12.18
CA ASP A 31 -28.94 -17.91 -12.76
C ASP A 31 -30.07 -17.18 -12.05
N ARG A 32 -30.82 -16.36 -12.80
CA ARG A 32 -31.83 -15.45 -12.26
C ARG A 32 -32.99 -16.20 -11.59
N ALA A 33 -33.40 -17.35 -12.12
CA ALA A 33 -34.47 -18.15 -11.53
C ALA A 33 -34.00 -18.80 -10.22
N ALA A 34 -32.78 -19.34 -10.20
CA ALA A 34 -32.19 -19.91 -8.99
C ALA A 34 -31.95 -18.86 -7.89
N ILE A 35 -31.50 -17.64 -8.25
CA ILE A 35 -31.34 -16.53 -7.29
C ILE A 35 -32.69 -16.12 -6.70
N ALA A 36 -33.75 -16.02 -7.53
CA ALA A 36 -35.11 -15.77 -7.05
C ALA A 36 -35.63 -16.88 -6.11
N ALA A 37 -35.21 -18.13 -6.34
CA ALA A 37 -35.47 -19.28 -5.47
C ALA A 37 -34.51 -19.37 -4.24
N GLY A 38 -33.82 -18.27 -3.89
CA GLY A 38 -33.00 -18.17 -2.68
C GLY A 38 -31.51 -18.53 -2.83
N GLN A 39 -31.04 -18.89 -4.02
CA GLN A 39 -29.63 -19.25 -4.26
C GLN A 39 -28.72 -18.01 -4.41
N ALA A 40 -28.76 -17.12 -3.42
CA ALA A 40 -28.15 -15.78 -3.47
C ALA A 40 -26.64 -15.76 -3.71
N TRP A 41 -25.91 -16.84 -3.39
CA TRP A 41 -24.47 -16.96 -3.68
C TRP A 41 -24.15 -16.78 -5.17
N ARG A 42 -25.05 -17.19 -6.07
CA ARG A 42 -24.95 -17.06 -7.53
C ARG A 42 -24.79 -15.63 -8.03
N ILE A 43 -25.18 -14.63 -7.23
CA ILE A 43 -24.90 -13.21 -7.50
C ILE A 43 -23.37 -13.01 -7.63
N VAL A 44 -22.59 -13.62 -6.74
CA VAL A 44 -21.13 -13.46 -6.66
C VAL A 44 -20.39 -14.62 -7.34
N THR A 45 -20.82 -15.86 -7.17
CA THR A 45 -20.08 -17.03 -7.70
C THR A 45 -20.06 -17.10 -9.22
N GLY A 46 -21.07 -16.55 -9.90
CA GLY A 46 -21.11 -16.46 -11.36
C GLY A 46 -19.99 -15.61 -11.97
N GLN A 47 -19.29 -14.81 -11.15
CA GLN A 47 -18.12 -14.05 -11.57
C GLN A 47 -16.84 -14.92 -11.68
N PHE A 48 -16.85 -16.17 -11.18
CA PHE A 48 -15.65 -17.01 -11.04
C PHE A 48 -15.72 -18.35 -11.80
N VAL A 49 -16.78 -18.58 -12.56
CA VAL A 49 -16.95 -19.76 -13.43
C VAL A 49 -17.15 -19.36 -14.88
N HIS A 50 -16.73 -20.23 -15.80
CA HIS A 50 -16.64 -19.91 -17.23
C HIS A 50 -17.22 -21.01 -18.11
N LEU A 51 -17.61 -20.61 -19.32
CA LEU A 51 -18.21 -21.50 -20.32
C LEU A 51 -17.20 -22.50 -20.91
N GLY A 52 -15.90 -22.17 -20.89
CA GLY A 52 -14.84 -23.02 -21.42
C GLY A 52 -13.42 -22.48 -21.13
N TRP A 53 -12.42 -23.30 -21.45
CA TRP A 53 -11.01 -23.02 -21.18
C TRP A 53 -10.47 -21.75 -21.83
N ALA A 54 -10.93 -21.40 -23.04
CA ALA A 54 -10.49 -20.19 -23.73
C ALA A 54 -10.92 -18.92 -22.96
N HIS A 55 -12.17 -18.88 -22.50
CA HIS A 55 -12.72 -17.77 -21.71
C HIS A 55 -12.04 -17.68 -20.33
N ALA A 56 -11.90 -18.80 -19.62
CA ALA A 56 -11.22 -18.86 -18.31
C ALA A 56 -9.75 -18.40 -18.40
N SER A 57 -9.02 -18.87 -19.42
CA SER A 57 -7.60 -18.53 -19.63
C SER A 57 -7.40 -17.06 -19.98
N LEU A 58 -8.28 -16.49 -20.82
CA LEU A 58 -8.24 -15.07 -21.18
C LEU A 58 -8.44 -14.18 -19.94
N ASP A 59 -9.51 -14.42 -19.17
CA ASP A 59 -9.81 -13.65 -17.97
C ASP A 59 -8.69 -13.76 -16.92
N ALA A 60 -8.15 -14.97 -16.71
CA ALA A 60 -7.03 -15.20 -15.81
C ALA A 60 -5.76 -14.46 -16.26
N ALA A 61 -5.45 -14.45 -17.56
CA ALA A 61 -4.31 -13.73 -18.13
C ALA A 61 -4.47 -12.21 -18.01
N CYS A 62 -5.65 -11.67 -18.35
CA CYS A 62 -5.95 -10.25 -18.20
C CYS A 62 -5.89 -9.82 -16.73
N LEU A 63 -6.43 -10.60 -15.80
CA LEU A 63 -6.32 -10.32 -14.37
C LEU A 63 -4.86 -10.38 -13.88
N ALA A 64 -4.06 -11.34 -14.34
CA ALA A 64 -2.64 -11.45 -14.00
C ALA A 64 -1.83 -10.24 -14.51
N ALA A 65 -2.11 -9.76 -15.73
CA ALA A 65 -1.52 -8.53 -16.27
C ALA A 65 -1.90 -7.31 -15.40
N CYS A 66 -3.17 -7.20 -15.00
CA CYS A 66 -3.62 -6.15 -14.08
C CYS A 66 -2.95 -6.28 -12.70
N ALA A 67 -2.74 -7.49 -12.18
CA ALA A 67 -2.05 -7.75 -10.92
C ALA A 67 -0.57 -7.35 -10.94
N TRP A 68 0.10 -7.54 -12.08
CA TRP A 68 1.47 -7.10 -12.30
C TRP A 68 1.57 -5.57 -12.37
N LEU A 69 0.69 -4.93 -13.13
CA LEU A 69 0.63 -3.48 -13.29
C LEU A 69 0.25 -2.73 -12.00
N ALA A 70 -0.74 -3.25 -11.28
CA ALA A 70 -1.19 -2.72 -9.99
C ALA A 70 -0.10 -2.79 -8.91
N GLY A 71 0.67 -3.88 -8.90
CA GLY A 71 1.41 -4.31 -7.71
C GLY A 71 0.49 -4.35 -6.48
N ARG A 72 1.04 -4.11 -5.28
CA ARG A 72 0.27 -4.11 -4.02
C ARG A 72 -0.66 -2.89 -3.82
N ASP A 73 -0.63 -1.89 -4.70
CA ASP A 73 -1.35 -0.63 -4.47
C ASP A 73 -2.86 -0.70 -4.80
N ALA A 74 -3.32 -1.75 -5.50
CA ALA A 74 -4.74 -1.92 -5.86
C ALA A 74 -5.56 -2.75 -4.86
N GLY A 75 -5.03 -3.07 -3.67
CA GLY A 75 -5.83 -3.53 -2.52
C GLY A 75 -6.18 -5.03 -2.46
N GLY A 76 -5.48 -5.89 -3.21
CA GLY A 76 -5.55 -7.35 -3.07
C GLY A 76 -6.93 -7.98 -3.29
N VAL A 77 -7.15 -9.15 -2.69
CA VAL A 77 -8.39 -9.95 -2.81
C VAL A 77 -9.65 -9.12 -2.50
N ARG A 78 -9.56 -8.18 -1.55
CA ARG A 78 -10.67 -7.30 -1.17
C ARG A 78 -11.21 -6.50 -2.37
N THR A 79 -10.35 -6.05 -3.26
CA THR A 79 -10.77 -5.33 -4.47
C THR A 79 -11.55 -6.24 -5.41
N ILE A 80 -11.06 -7.45 -5.66
CA ILE A 80 -11.80 -8.44 -6.48
C ILE A 80 -13.15 -8.78 -5.84
N ALA A 81 -13.21 -8.97 -4.51
CA ALA A 81 -14.46 -9.22 -3.80
C ALA A 81 -15.47 -8.07 -3.94
N VAL A 82 -15.03 -6.81 -3.77
CA VAL A 82 -15.89 -5.62 -3.96
C VAL A 82 -16.39 -5.55 -5.40
N LEU A 83 -15.52 -5.76 -6.39
CA LEU A 83 -15.89 -5.72 -7.81
C LEU A 83 -16.85 -6.86 -8.19
N ALA A 84 -16.63 -8.07 -7.67
CA ALA A 84 -17.51 -9.22 -7.90
C ALA A 84 -18.91 -9.00 -7.30
N CYS A 85 -18.99 -8.47 -6.07
CA CYS A 85 -20.26 -8.12 -5.45
C CYS A 85 -20.98 -6.97 -6.18
N ALA A 86 -20.26 -5.92 -6.60
CA ALA A 86 -20.83 -4.79 -7.31
C ALA A 86 -21.31 -5.17 -8.72
N THR A 87 -20.51 -5.94 -9.47
CA THR A 87 -20.87 -6.45 -10.79
C THR A 87 -22.06 -7.41 -10.68
N GLY A 88 -21.99 -8.39 -9.79
CA GLY A 88 -23.07 -9.34 -9.56
C GLY A 88 -24.39 -8.69 -9.13
N GLY A 89 -24.33 -7.73 -8.20
CA GLY A 89 -25.49 -6.97 -7.74
C GLY A 89 -26.10 -6.12 -8.85
N TRP A 90 -25.28 -5.49 -9.70
CA TRP A 90 -25.77 -4.79 -10.89
C TRP A 90 -26.40 -5.75 -11.90
N LEU A 91 -25.79 -6.92 -12.15
CA LEU A 91 -26.40 -7.90 -13.05
C LEU A 91 -27.79 -8.34 -12.54
N TRP A 92 -27.93 -8.55 -11.23
CA TRP A 92 -29.22 -8.87 -10.62
C TRP A 92 -30.26 -7.74 -10.75
N PHE A 93 -29.94 -6.52 -10.33
CA PHE A 93 -30.92 -5.41 -10.27
C PHE A 93 -31.02 -4.56 -11.55
N GLY A 94 -29.88 -4.24 -12.19
CA GLY A 94 -29.76 -3.33 -13.32
C GLY A 94 -29.71 -4.00 -14.71
N ALA A 95 -29.70 -5.34 -14.77
CA ALA A 95 -29.80 -6.10 -16.03
C ALA A 95 -30.84 -7.23 -15.95
N PRO A 96 -32.14 -6.93 -15.72
CA PRO A 96 -33.21 -7.93 -15.60
C PRO A 96 -33.31 -8.88 -16.79
N GLN A 97 -32.97 -8.42 -17.99
CA GLN A 97 -32.92 -9.19 -19.24
C GLN A 97 -31.82 -10.26 -19.27
N LEU A 98 -30.80 -10.16 -18.40
CA LEU A 98 -29.76 -11.18 -18.28
C LEU A 98 -30.27 -12.29 -17.35
N THR A 99 -30.59 -13.44 -17.94
CA THR A 99 -31.09 -14.62 -17.20
C THR A 99 -29.95 -15.48 -16.66
N ARG A 100 -28.84 -15.57 -17.40
CA ARG A 100 -27.66 -16.37 -17.05
C ARG A 100 -26.35 -15.63 -17.32
N TYR A 101 -25.36 -15.80 -16.45
CA TYR A 101 -24.01 -15.23 -16.62
C TYR A 101 -22.92 -16.11 -15.97
N ALA A 102 -21.80 -16.24 -16.69
CA ALA A 102 -20.60 -16.95 -16.26
C ALA A 102 -19.36 -16.27 -16.88
N GLY A 103 -18.55 -15.61 -16.06
CA GLY A 103 -17.27 -15.01 -16.48
C GLY A 103 -16.75 -14.00 -15.47
N LEU A 104 -15.44 -13.74 -15.49
CA LEU A 104 -14.77 -12.75 -14.64
C LEU A 104 -14.59 -11.41 -15.38
N SER A 105 -14.88 -11.36 -16.69
CA SER A 105 -14.61 -10.22 -17.57
C SER A 105 -15.06 -8.86 -17.01
N GLY A 106 -16.23 -8.76 -16.36
CA GLY A 106 -16.67 -7.54 -15.68
C GLY A 106 -15.71 -7.12 -14.56
N VAL A 107 -15.38 -8.05 -13.66
CA VAL A 107 -14.38 -7.86 -12.60
C VAL A 107 -13.00 -7.50 -13.18
N VAL A 108 -12.61 -8.08 -14.33
CA VAL A 108 -11.37 -7.74 -15.05
C VAL A 108 -11.37 -6.29 -15.53
N TYR A 109 -12.45 -5.78 -16.14
CA TYR A 109 -12.55 -4.35 -16.50
C TYR A 109 -12.43 -3.44 -15.28
N GLY A 110 -13.04 -3.82 -14.16
CA GLY A 110 -12.90 -3.08 -12.90
C GLY A 110 -11.51 -3.13 -12.30
N ALA A 111 -10.84 -4.28 -12.39
CA ALA A 111 -9.47 -4.48 -11.94
C ALA A 111 -8.48 -3.71 -12.82
N ALA A 112 -8.72 -3.61 -14.13
CA ALA A 112 -7.93 -2.80 -15.06
C ALA A 112 -8.00 -1.30 -14.71
N ALA A 113 -9.20 -0.78 -14.41
CA ALA A 113 -9.35 0.60 -13.92
C ALA A 113 -8.56 0.85 -12.62
N CYS A 114 -8.66 -0.06 -11.65
CA CYS A 114 -7.88 -0.01 -10.41
C CYS A 114 -6.37 -0.07 -10.66
N ALA A 115 -5.91 -0.97 -11.53
CA ALA A 115 -4.49 -1.15 -11.85
C ALA A 115 -3.91 0.07 -12.57
N LEU A 116 -4.61 0.63 -13.54
CA LEU A 116 -4.19 1.83 -14.27
C LEU A 116 -4.11 3.05 -13.33
N MET A 117 -5.10 3.28 -12.46
CA MET A 117 -5.05 4.37 -11.47
C MET A 117 -3.99 4.14 -10.37
N ALA A 118 -3.69 2.88 -10.03
CA ALA A 118 -2.59 2.54 -9.12
C ALA A 118 -1.21 2.74 -9.77
N ALA A 119 -1.08 2.49 -11.06
CA ALA A 119 0.18 2.58 -11.81
C ALA A 119 0.48 4.00 -12.37
N ALA A 120 -0.54 4.82 -12.61
CA ALA A 120 -0.43 6.17 -13.16
C ALA A 120 0.54 7.05 -12.36
N GLY A 121 1.59 7.54 -13.02
CA GLY A 121 2.62 8.39 -12.41
C GLY A 121 3.51 7.70 -11.38
N ARG A 122 3.44 6.36 -11.27
CA ARG A 122 4.26 5.54 -10.36
C ARG A 122 5.06 4.44 -11.09
N ARG A 123 4.40 3.77 -12.03
CA ARG A 123 4.94 2.63 -12.81
C ARG A 123 4.83 2.85 -14.31
N ILE A 124 3.81 3.61 -14.74
CA ILE A 124 3.63 4.04 -16.12
C ILE A 124 3.38 5.56 -16.16
N PRO A 125 3.77 6.25 -17.25
CA PRO A 125 3.47 7.67 -17.43
C PRO A 125 1.97 7.95 -17.30
N ALA A 126 1.62 9.03 -16.59
CA ALA A 126 0.21 9.36 -16.30
C ALA A 126 -0.63 9.57 -17.57
N GLY A 127 -0.04 10.13 -18.64
CA GLY A 127 -0.72 10.27 -19.93
C GLY A 127 -1.05 8.93 -20.61
N ILE A 128 -0.16 7.93 -20.50
CA ILE A 128 -0.41 6.57 -21.02
C ILE A 128 -1.52 5.89 -20.21
N ALA A 129 -1.49 6.02 -18.87
CA ALA A 129 -2.55 5.49 -18.02
C ALA A 129 -3.92 6.13 -18.35
N LEU A 130 -3.96 7.44 -18.56
CA LEU A 130 -5.17 8.17 -18.95
C LEU A 130 -5.68 7.72 -20.33
N ALA A 131 -4.79 7.62 -21.33
CA ALA A 131 -5.16 7.14 -22.67
C ALA A 131 -5.74 5.72 -22.64
N ALA A 132 -5.14 4.81 -21.86
CA ALA A 132 -5.66 3.45 -21.66
C ALA A 132 -7.02 3.44 -20.95
N LEU A 133 -7.21 4.28 -19.93
CA LEU A 133 -8.51 4.43 -19.25
C LEU A 133 -9.59 4.96 -20.21
N VAL A 134 -9.27 5.94 -21.05
CA VAL A 134 -10.20 6.48 -22.06
C VAL A 134 -10.53 5.43 -23.12
N ALA A 135 -9.53 4.69 -23.63
CA ALA A 135 -9.76 3.62 -24.60
C ALA A 135 -10.67 2.51 -24.06
N LEU A 136 -10.48 2.10 -22.79
CA LEU A 136 -11.36 1.15 -22.13
C LEU A 136 -12.77 1.71 -21.91
N ALA A 137 -12.91 2.97 -21.48
CA ALA A 137 -14.21 3.63 -21.36
C ALA A 137 -14.98 3.67 -22.69
N VAL A 138 -14.30 4.03 -23.78
CA VAL A 138 -14.87 4.04 -25.15
C VAL A 138 -15.27 2.63 -25.57
N ARG A 139 -14.43 1.61 -25.35
CA ARG A 139 -14.74 0.21 -25.69
C ARG A 139 -15.97 -0.30 -24.92
N VAL A 140 -16.03 -0.05 -23.61
CA VAL A 140 -17.15 -0.46 -22.75
C VAL A 140 -18.43 0.27 -23.13
N GLY A 141 -18.37 1.59 -23.35
CA GLY A 141 -19.50 2.39 -23.83
C GLY A 141 -20.03 1.92 -25.19
N TRP A 142 -19.13 1.64 -26.14
CA TRP A 142 -19.49 1.10 -27.46
C TRP A 142 -20.23 -0.24 -27.35
N GLN A 143 -19.71 -1.18 -26.56
CA GLN A 143 -20.36 -2.48 -26.31
C GLN A 143 -21.70 -2.33 -25.56
N GLY A 144 -21.82 -1.36 -24.66
CA GLY A 144 -23.08 -1.06 -23.97
C GLY A 144 -24.19 -0.56 -24.91
N LEU A 145 -23.82 0.19 -25.95
CA LEU A 145 -24.76 0.74 -26.94
C LEU A 145 -25.09 -0.25 -28.08
N HIS A 146 -24.11 -1.01 -28.57
CA HIS A 146 -24.23 -1.84 -29.77
C HIS A 146 -24.32 -3.36 -29.49
N GLY A 147 -24.23 -3.77 -28.22
CA GLY A 147 -24.27 -5.18 -27.84
C GLY A 147 -22.93 -5.92 -28.04
N ALA A 148 -23.00 -7.25 -27.96
CA ALA A 148 -21.87 -8.14 -28.17
C ALA A 148 -21.73 -8.52 -29.66
N GLN A 149 -20.48 -8.60 -30.16
CA GLN A 149 -20.22 -9.04 -31.53
C GLN A 149 -20.31 -10.57 -31.62
N ALA A 150 -21.06 -11.09 -32.59
CA ALA A 150 -21.33 -12.53 -32.74
C ALA A 150 -20.05 -13.38 -32.86
N GLU A 151 -19.02 -12.87 -33.55
CA GLU A 151 -17.72 -13.54 -33.73
C GLU A 151 -17.00 -13.85 -32.40
N GLN A 152 -17.19 -13.02 -31.37
CA GLN A 152 -16.58 -13.26 -30.05
C GLN A 152 -17.23 -14.46 -29.35
N ALA A 153 -18.52 -14.72 -29.59
CA ALA A 153 -19.23 -15.81 -28.93
C ALA A 153 -18.74 -17.21 -29.39
N ALA A 154 -18.30 -17.32 -30.65
CA ALA A 154 -17.92 -18.58 -31.28
C ALA A 154 -16.76 -19.31 -30.57
N TRP A 155 -15.78 -18.56 -30.03
CA TRP A 155 -14.61 -19.13 -29.35
C TRP A 155 -14.63 -18.97 -27.82
N LEU A 156 -15.43 -18.03 -27.29
CA LEU A 156 -15.65 -17.89 -25.84
C LEU A 156 -16.64 -18.92 -25.28
N GLY A 157 -17.38 -19.63 -26.14
CA GLY A 157 -18.36 -20.66 -25.77
C GLY A 157 -19.75 -20.10 -25.43
N GLY A 158 -20.03 -18.84 -25.76
CA GLY A 158 -21.33 -18.20 -25.53
C GLY A 158 -21.27 -16.68 -25.64
N PRO A 159 -22.44 -16.00 -25.58
CA PRO A 159 -22.53 -14.56 -25.78
C PRO A 159 -21.81 -13.80 -24.66
N VAL A 160 -21.04 -12.79 -25.05
CA VAL A 160 -20.48 -11.78 -24.13
C VAL A 160 -21.64 -10.96 -23.54
N ALA A 161 -21.54 -10.57 -22.27
CA ALA A 161 -22.54 -9.73 -21.61
C ALA A 161 -22.00 -8.30 -21.37
N PRO A 162 -22.27 -7.32 -22.26
CA PRO A 162 -21.81 -5.93 -22.10
C PRO A 162 -22.21 -5.29 -20.76
N ALA A 163 -23.37 -5.66 -20.22
CA ALA A 163 -23.82 -5.19 -18.91
C ALA A 163 -22.82 -5.51 -17.77
N ALA A 164 -22.13 -6.66 -17.83
CA ALA A 164 -21.10 -7.01 -16.86
C ALA A 164 -19.85 -6.15 -17.02
N HIS A 165 -19.46 -5.84 -18.27
CA HIS A 165 -18.31 -4.96 -18.55
C HIS A 165 -18.57 -3.54 -18.06
N THR A 166 -19.77 -2.99 -18.34
CA THR A 166 -20.18 -1.65 -17.86
C THR A 166 -20.24 -1.59 -16.34
N ALA A 167 -20.87 -2.57 -15.69
CA ALA A 167 -20.97 -2.64 -14.24
C ALA A 167 -19.59 -2.70 -13.57
N GLY A 168 -18.74 -3.60 -14.06
CA GLY A 168 -17.39 -3.78 -13.53
C GLY A 168 -16.49 -2.56 -13.76
N TRP A 169 -16.57 -1.92 -14.93
CA TRP A 169 -15.87 -0.67 -15.22
C TRP A 169 -16.26 0.46 -14.26
N VAL A 170 -17.56 0.69 -14.08
CA VAL A 170 -18.09 1.73 -13.17
C VAL A 170 -17.69 1.43 -11.71
N ALA A 171 -17.83 0.18 -11.26
CA ALA A 171 -17.39 -0.25 -9.94
C ALA A 171 -15.88 -0.08 -9.74
N GLY A 172 -15.08 -0.37 -10.77
CA GLY A 172 -13.63 -0.18 -10.79
C GLY A 172 -13.22 1.28 -10.63
N MET A 173 -13.80 2.18 -11.41
CA MET A 173 -13.53 3.61 -11.31
C MET A 173 -13.91 4.18 -9.94
N ALA A 174 -15.08 3.79 -9.41
CA ALA A 174 -15.52 4.20 -8.07
C ALA A 174 -14.58 3.68 -6.97
N TRP A 175 -14.23 2.40 -7.00
CA TRP A 175 -13.37 1.77 -6.00
C TRP A 175 -11.91 2.23 -6.07
N ALA A 176 -11.37 2.46 -7.27
CA ALA A 176 -10.07 3.09 -7.44
C ALA A 176 -10.04 4.50 -6.83
N GLY A 177 -11.14 5.25 -6.96
CA GLY A 177 -11.36 6.53 -6.29
C GLY A 177 -11.34 6.43 -4.76
N THR A 178 -12.04 5.46 -4.16
CA THR A 178 -12.05 5.27 -2.69
C THR A 178 -10.69 4.82 -2.15
N LEU A 179 -9.98 3.92 -2.85
CA LEU A 179 -8.60 3.53 -2.53
C LEU A 179 -7.66 4.74 -2.57
N ALA A 180 -7.74 5.56 -3.62
CA ALA A 180 -6.94 6.77 -3.75
C ALA A 180 -7.24 7.78 -2.62
N TRP A 181 -8.52 8.00 -2.29
CA TRP A 181 -8.94 8.88 -1.19
C TRP A 181 -8.45 8.40 0.18
N TRP A 182 -8.58 7.11 0.48
CA TRP A 182 -8.00 6.51 1.70
C TRP A 182 -6.48 6.67 1.75
N SER A 183 -5.77 6.54 0.62
CA SER A 183 -4.32 6.74 0.56
C SER A 183 -3.87 8.18 0.84
N ARG A 184 -4.72 9.17 0.53
CA ARG A 184 -4.48 10.60 0.84
C ARG A 184 -4.74 10.85 2.33
N ARG A 185 -5.94 10.50 2.82
CA ARG A 185 -6.32 10.69 4.24
C ARG A 185 -5.38 10.02 5.25
N ARG A 186 -4.75 8.88 4.91
CA ARG A 186 -3.72 8.27 5.79
C ARG A 186 -2.46 9.13 5.90
N ARG A 187 -1.99 9.70 4.78
CA ARG A 187 -0.83 10.62 4.74
C ARG A 187 -1.12 11.93 5.46
N ASP A 188 -2.32 12.49 5.29
CA ASP A 188 -2.73 13.71 5.99
C ASP A 188 -2.79 13.48 7.51
N ARG A 189 -3.23 12.29 7.95
CA ARG A 189 -3.25 11.90 9.37
C ARG A 189 -1.87 11.61 9.97
N SER A 190 -0.89 11.14 9.18
CA SER A 190 0.49 11.01 9.66
C SER A 190 1.18 12.37 9.77
N ASN A 191 1.04 13.25 8.77
CA ASN A 191 1.60 14.62 8.84
C ASN A 191 0.95 15.44 9.96
N GLY A 192 -0.39 15.43 10.06
CA GLY A 192 -1.13 16.17 11.09
C GLY A 192 -0.90 15.67 12.53
N ARG A 193 -0.14 14.58 12.73
CA ARG A 193 0.31 14.11 14.05
C ARG A 193 1.70 14.62 14.42
N MET A 194 2.55 14.99 13.46
CA MET A 194 3.81 15.70 13.73
C MET A 194 3.54 17.16 14.16
N ASP A 195 2.61 17.83 13.47
CA ASP A 195 2.40 19.28 13.61
C ASP A 195 1.76 19.72 14.95
N ARG A 196 1.19 18.77 15.70
CA ARG A 196 0.54 19.03 17.01
C ARG A 196 1.45 18.91 18.23
N ARG A 197 2.77 18.81 18.03
CA ARG A 197 3.77 18.80 19.12
C ARG A 197 4.70 20.03 19.12
N ALA A 198 4.52 20.97 18.19
CA ALA A 198 5.15 22.28 18.30
C ALA A 198 4.37 23.16 19.30
N PRO A 199 5.01 23.66 20.38
CA PRO A 199 4.41 24.75 21.16
C PRO A 199 4.32 26.01 20.28
N PRO A 200 3.30 26.88 20.46
CA PRO A 200 3.18 28.09 19.68
C PRO A 200 4.41 28.99 19.88
N ALA A 201 5.00 29.43 18.77
CA ALA A 201 6.17 30.31 18.79
C ALA A 201 5.84 31.62 19.51
N GLN A 202 6.45 31.85 20.68
CA GLN A 202 6.34 33.12 21.39
C GLN A 202 7.18 34.15 20.66
N ASN A 203 6.49 35.10 20.03
CA ASN A 203 7.12 36.14 19.22
C ASN A 203 7.77 37.19 20.13
N SER A 204 9.10 37.15 20.26
CA SER A 204 9.86 38.06 21.14
C SER A 204 10.24 39.35 20.42
N GLY A 205 9.51 40.43 20.69
CA GLY A 205 9.90 41.79 20.34
C GLY A 205 9.81 42.72 21.57
N SER A 206 10.92 43.37 21.93
CA SER A 206 10.92 44.53 22.83
C SER A 206 10.33 45.76 22.10
N SER A 207 9.84 46.84 22.73
CA SER A 207 9.93 47.37 24.10
C SER A 207 8.63 48.16 24.45
N THR A 208 8.42 48.92 25.55
CA THR A 208 9.28 49.43 26.65
C THR A 208 8.42 49.82 27.88
N VAL A 209 9.01 49.77 29.10
CA VAL A 209 8.84 50.74 30.23
C VAL A 209 7.43 51.25 30.61
N HIS A 210 6.83 50.75 31.71
CA HIS A 210 6.57 51.51 32.97
C HIS A 210 5.80 50.74 34.08
N ALA A 211 5.86 51.29 35.30
CA ALA A 211 4.94 51.12 36.44
C ALA A 211 4.86 49.79 37.26
N ARG A 212 5.65 49.77 38.34
CA ARG A 212 5.27 49.47 39.75
C ARG A 212 4.22 48.38 40.07
N ALA A 213 4.72 47.37 40.78
CA ALA A 213 4.24 46.89 42.09
C ALA A 213 2.78 46.42 42.27
N ALA A 214 2.60 45.10 42.32
CA ALA A 214 1.63 44.47 43.22
C ALA A 214 2.10 43.08 43.70
N ARG A 215 2.37 42.95 45.01
CA ARG A 215 2.41 41.64 45.68
C ARG A 215 1.04 40.99 45.56
N ARG A 216 0.98 39.69 45.22
CA ARG A 216 0.10 38.73 45.94
C ARG A 216 0.53 37.29 45.71
N ARG A 217 0.55 36.52 46.81
CA ARG A 217 0.91 35.10 46.86
C ARG A 217 -0.05 34.27 45.99
N ARG A 218 0.49 33.34 45.20
CA ARG A 218 -0.10 32.01 44.99
C ARG A 218 0.96 30.94 45.24
N ALA A 219 0.51 29.77 45.68
CA ALA A 219 1.34 28.80 46.37
C ALA A 219 2.42 28.19 45.46
N ARG A 220 3.58 27.86 46.06
CA ARG A 220 4.49 26.85 45.52
C ARG A 220 3.73 25.53 45.46
N ALA A 221 3.39 25.06 44.26
CA ALA A 221 3.43 23.63 44.02
C ALA A 221 4.91 23.21 44.09
N ALA A 222 5.22 22.11 44.77
CA ALA A 222 6.57 21.57 44.75
C ALA A 222 6.92 21.12 43.32
N PRO A 223 8.18 21.25 42.86
CA PRO A 223 8.61 20.53 41.67
C PRO A 223 8.46 19.02 41.91
N PRO A 224 8.18 18.22 40.87
CA PRO A 224 8.27 16.76 40.96
C PRO A 224 9.70 16.36 41.38
N PRO A 225 9.88 15.21 42.05
CA PRO A 225 11.17 14.82 42.60
C PRO A 225 12.22 14.67 41.50
N ASP A 226 13.44 15.11 41.79
CA ASP A 226 14.58 14.97 40.90
C ASP A 226 14.83 13.47 40.60
N HIS A 227 14.76 13.10 39.32
CA HIS A 227 15.44 11.90 38.86
C HIS A 227 16.95 12.21 38.83
N PRO A 228 17.80 11.33 39.41
CA PRO A 228 19.20 11.64 39.60
C PRO A 228 19.96 11.81 38.28
N GLU A 229 21.06 12.55 38.39
CA GLU A 229 21.91 13.02 37.31
C GLU A 229 22.49 11.87 36.46
N GLU A 230 22.23 11.91 35.14
CA GLU A 230 23.20 11.72 34.04
C GLU A 230 22.42 11.64 32.70
N ASN A 231 21.88 12.78 32.24
CA ASN A 231 21.12 12.84 30.98
C ASN A 231 22.05 12.91 29.75
N PHE A 232 22.90 11.90 29.59
CA PHE A 232 23.48 11.54 28.30
C PHE A 232 22.36 11.07 27.37
N MET A 233 21.78 12.02 26.63
CA MET A 233 20.67 11.78 25.72
C MET A 233 21.17 11.05 24.48
N ALA A 234 21.25 9.72 24.55
CA ALA A 234 21.60 8.91 23.40
C ALA A 234 20.51 9.05 22.31
N TYR A 235 20.90 9.46 21.11
CA TYR A 235 20.02 9.54 19.94
C TYR A 235 20.36 8.46 18.92
N MET A 236 19.32 7.79 18.44
CA MET A 236 19.37 6.87 17.32
C MET A 236 19.06 7.62 16.02
N LEU A 237 19.97 7.55 15.06
CA LEU A 237 19.79 7.96 13.67
C LEU A 237 19.53 6.69 12.86
N LEU A 238 18.27 6.39 12.59
CA LEU A 238 17.86 5.24 11.79
C LEU A 238 17.97 5.57 10.30
N ILE A 239 18.74 4.78 9.55
CA ILE A 239 18.86 4.94 8.10
C ILE A 239 17.72 4.18 7.43
N VAL A 240 16.71 4.90 6.95
CA VAL A 240 15.50 4.37 6.34
C VAL A 240 15.63 4.46 4.82
N GLU A 241 15.86 3.31 4.17
CA GLU A 241 16.13 3.21 2.73
C GLU A 241 14.96 2.57 1.96
N PRO A 242 14.66 3.00 0.72
CA PRO A 242 13.64 2.35 -0.11
C PRO A 242 14.01 0.88 -0.41
N THR A 243 13.05 -0.03 -0.26
CA THR A 243 13.29 -1.47 -0.51
C THR A 243 13.69 -1.71 -1.97
N GLY A 244 14.87 -2.28 -2.19
CA GLY A 244 15.39 -2.60 -3.53
C GLY A 244 16.44 -1.62 -4.06
N GLN A 245 16.58 -0.42 -3.48
CA GLN A 245 17.52 0.62 -3.94
C GLN A 245 18.98 0.13 -4.01
N ARG A 246 19.39 -0.80 -3.14
CA ARG A 246 20.75 -1.40 -3.19
C ARG A 246 21.04 -2.17 -4.49
N ALA A 247 20.02 -2.77 -5.11
CA ALA A 247 20.16 -3.56 -6.33
C ALA A 247 20.21 -2.70 -7.61
N GLU A 248 19.96 -1.39 -7.50
CA GLU A 248 20.04 -0.43 -8.61
C GLU A 248 21.46 0.09 -8.84
N ARG A 249 22.40 -0.26 -7.94
CA ARG A 249 23.80 0.22 -7.93
C ARG A 249 24.74 -0.86 -8.44
N THR A 250 25.79 -0.44 -9.14
CA THR A 250 26.97 -1.28 -9.39
C THR A 250 27.75 -1.53 -8.09
N LEU A 251 28.62 -2.55 -8.09
CA LEU A 251 29.48 -2.85 -6.95
C LEU A 251 30.37 -1.67 -6.56
N ALA A 252 30.95 -0.96 -7.54
CA ALA A 252 31.82 0.19 -7.32
C ALA A 252 31.08 1.38 -6.69
N GLU A 253 29.86 1.68 -7.15
CA GLU A 253 29.02 2.71 -6.53
C GLU A 253 28.61 2.33 -5.10
N GLY A 254 28.27 1.06 -4.87
CA GLY A 254 27.97 0.54 -3.54
C GLY A 254 29.15 0.69 -2.58
N GLN A 255 30.36 0.33 -3.01
CA GLN A 255 31.59 0.49 -2.25
C GLN A 255 31.91 1.97 -1.97
N ALA A 256 31.76 2.86 -2.95
CA ALA A 256 32.00 4.30 -2.78
C ALA A 256 31.03 4.95 -1.78
N LEU A 257 29.74 4.59 -1.82
CA LEU A 257 28.77 5.07 -0.84
C LEU A 257 29.04 4.50 0.57
N TYR A 258 29.47 3.24 0.66
CA TYR A 258 29.82 2.61 1.93
C TYR A 258 31.07 3.26 2.56
N ALA A 259 32.11 3.55 1.77
CA ALA A 259 33.29 4.28 2.23
C ALA A 259 32.94 5.66 2.80
N ARG A 260 32.08 6.44 2.12
CA ARG A 260 31.59 7.74 2.64
C ARG A 260 30.91 7.61 4.01
N MET A 261 30.19 6.51 4.26
CA MET A 261 29.54 6.23 5.55
C MET A 261 30.56 5.83 6.62
N GLN A 262 31.63 5.10 6.25
CA GLN A 262 32.75 4.78 7.13
C GLN A 262 33.54 6.05 7.53
N ASP A 263 33.83 6.94 6.58
CA ASP A 263 34.51 8.22 6.85
C ASP A 263 33.70 9.09 7.82
N PHE A 264 32.39 9.17 7.60
CA PHE A 264 31.47 9.87 8.51
C PHE A 264 31.46 9.25 9.91
N ALA A 265 31.41 7.91 10.01
CA ALA A 265 31.51 7.21 11.29
C ALA A 265 32.85 7.47 12.00
N ALA A 266 33.97 7.47 11.26
CA ALA A 266 35.29 7.80 11.80
C ALA A 266 35.34 9.23 12.34
N GLY A 267 34.73 10.20 11.65
CA GLY A 267 34.58 11.58 12.13
C GLY A 267 33.77 11.70 13.43
N LEU A 268 32.66 10.98 13.55
CA LEU A 268 31.88 10.94 14.79
C LEU A 268 32.62 10.25 15.94
N LYS A 269 33.39 9.19 15.65
CA LYS A 269 34.25 8.49 16.61
C LYS A 269 35.38 9.40 17.10
N ALA A 270 36.05 10.12 16.20
CA ALA A 270 37.11 11.06 16.55
C ALA A 270 36.60 12.24 17.40
N ARG A 271 35.33 12.64 17.22
CA ARG A 271 34.63 13.62 18.06
C ARG A 271 34.17 13.08 19.42
N GLY A 272 34.32 11.77 19.69
CA GLY A 272 33.84 11.13 20.92
C GLY A 272 32.33 10.96 21.04
N VAL A 273 31.54 11.28 19.99
CA VAL A 273 30.06 11.28 20.04
C VAL A 273 29.42 10.00 19.50
N LEU A 274 30.20 9.01 19.07
CA LEU A 274 29.68 7.76 18.50
C LEU A 274 29.71 6.62 19.52
N ARG A 275 28.53 6.11 19.93
CA ARG A 275 28.41 4.91 20.77
C ARG A 275 28.43 3.63 19.95
N ALA A 276 27.68 3.59 18.84
CA ALA A 276 27.63 2.44 17.94
C ALA A 276 27.21 2.86 16.52
N VAL A 277 27.61 2.09 15.52
CA VAL A 277 27.16 2.21 14.12
C VAL A 277 27.17 0.83 13.51
N GLU A 278 26.13 0.47 12.77
CA GLU A 278 26.17 -0.72 11.91
C GLU A 278 25.37 -0.50 10.62
N SER A 279 25.82 -1.17 9.56
CA SER A 279 25.03 -1.36 8.34
C SER A 279 24.31 -2.69 8.44
N LEU A 280 22.99 -2.69 8.30
CA LEU A 280 22.21 -3.91 8.32
C LEU A 280 22.22 -4.57 6.92
N GLU A 281 22.14 -5.90 6.90
CA GLU A 281 21.97 -6.63 5.65
C GLU A 281 20.64 -6.31 4.95
N SER A 282 20.47 -6.80 3.71
CA SER A 282 19.17 -6.77 3.03
C SER A 282 18.10 -7.38 3.94
N SER A 283 16.97 -6.68 4.08
CA SER A 283 15.87 -7.14 4.91
C SER A 283 15.33 -8.53 4.54
N GLU A 284 15.57 -9.00 3.31
CA GLU A 284 15.25 -10.36 2.87
C GLU A 284 16.00 -11.47 3.64
N ARG A 285 17.06 -11.15 4.38
CA ARG A 285 17.78 -12.07 5.27
C ARG A 285 17.40 -11.93 6.76
N GLY A 286 16.49 -11.01 7.09
CA GLY A 286 15.98 -10.84 8.45
C GLY A 286 14.85 -11.81 8.79
N THR A 287 14.80 -12.26 10.04
CA THR A 287 13.68 -13.04 10.59
C THR A 287 13.01 -12.25 11.71
N ARG A 288 11.69 -12.14 11.69
CA ARG A 288 10.92 -11.52 12.78
C ARG A 288 10.34 -12.61 13.69
N VAL A 289 10.44 -12.39 15.00
CA VAL A 289 9.88 -13.27 16.03
C VAL A 289 8.75 -12.51 16.72
N GLN A 290 7.59 -13.16 16.85
CA GLN A 290 6.48 -12.65 17.65
C GLN A 290 5.99 -13.76 18.58
N VAL A 291 5.96 -13.49 19.88
CA VAL A 291 5.31 -14.36 20.86
C VAL A 291 3.94 -13.78 21.18
N ARG A 292 2.90 -14.61 21.13
CA ARG A 292 1.53 -14.20 21.47
C ARG A 292 0.80 -15.40 22.08
N ASP A 293 0.07 -15.16 23.17
CA ASP A 293 -0.77 -16.17 23.84
C ASP A 293 0.00 -17.46 24.20
N GLY A 294 1.31 -17.34 24.46
CA GLY A 294 2.25 -18.45 24.74
C GLY A 294 2.93 -19.06 23.51
N GLU A 295 2.42 -18.83 22.29
CA GLU A 295 2.97 -19.39 21.06
C GLU A 295 4.03 -18.48 20.43
N THR A 296 5.15 -19.07 20.01
CA THR A 296 6.21 -18.37 19.27
C THR A 296 6.01 -18.53 17.77
N ARG A 297 5.79 -17.43 17.07
CA ARG A 297 5.68 -17.37 15.61
C ARG A 297 6.92 -16.76 14.99
N LEU A 298 7.62 -17.53 14.17
CA LEU A 298 8.64 -17.03 13.24
C LEU A 298 7.97 -16.50 11.97
N ILE A 299 8.44 -15.37 11.47
CA ILE A 299 7.93 -14.69 10.28
C ILE A 299 9.12 -14.22 9.45
N ASP A 300 9.33 -14.87 8.30
CA ASP A 300 10.45 -14.55 7.41
C ASP A 300 10.33 -13.15 6.81
N GLY A 301 11.46 -12.44 6.73
CA GLY A 301 11.58 -11.11 6.14
C GLY A 301 11.01 -9.96 6.99
N PRO A 302 11.09 -8.72 6.48
CA PRO A 302 10.55 -7.54 7.14
C PRO A 302 9.02 -7.53 7.05
N PHE A 303 8.40 -6.42 7.46
CA PHE A 303 6.97 -6.19 7.21
C PHE A 303 6.64 -6.42 5.72
N ALA A 304 5.71 -7.33 5.44
CA ALA A 304 5.43 -7.86 4.09
C ALA A 304 4.90 -6.83 3.06
N GLU A 305 4.69 -5.58 3.49
CA GLU A 305 4.16 -4.46 2.73
C GLU A 305 4.99 -3.16 2.89
N ALA A 306 6.12 -3.17 3.61
CA ALA A 306 6.92 -1.98 3.78
C ALA A 306 7.59 -1.56 2.46
N LYS A 307 7.52 -0.26 2.14
CA LYS A 307 8.20 0.36 0.99
C LYS A 307 9.63 0.80 1.31
N GLU A 308 9.96 0.77 2.60
CA GLU A 308 11.23 1.20 3.19
C GLU A 308 11.71 0.12 4.17
N MET A 309 13.01 0.04 4.39
CA MET A 309 13.64 -0.81 5.40
C MET A 309 14.67 -0.03 6.19
N VAL A 310 14.98 -0.49 7.41
CA VAL A 310 16.14 0.04 8.16
C VAL A 310 17.39 -0.58 7.54
N GLY A 311 18.19 0.24 6.86
CA GLY A 311 19.43 -0.18 6.20
C GLY A 311 20.66 -0.09 7.10
N GLY A 312 20.55 0.57 8.25
CA GLY A 312 21.64 0.81 9.20
C GLY A 312 21.22 1.77 10.30
N PHE A 313 22.10 2.01 11.26
CA PHE A 313 21.88 3.01 12.30
C PHE A 313 23.19 3.64 12.78
N PHE A 314 23.09 4.83 13.37
CA PHE A 314 24.10 5.40 14.26
C PHE A 314 23.45 5.66 15.62
N LEU A 315 24.09 5.22 16.70
CA LEU A 315 23.76 5.60 18.06
C LEU A 315 24.80 6.63 18.51
N VAL A 316 24.36 7.88 18.69
CA VAL A 316 25.22 9.01 19.06
C VAL A 316 24.90 9.53 20.45
N ASP A 317 25.91 10.09 21.09
CA ASP A 317 25.82 10.72 22.41
C ASP A 317 25.95 12.25 22.26
N VAL A 318 24.88 12.97 22.55
CA VAL A 318 24.81 14.43 22.45
C VAL A 318 23.78 14.98 23.45
N ASP A 319 24.01 16.19 23.95
CA ASP A 319 23.18 16.80 25.00
C ASP A 319 21.77 17.14 24.53
N THR A 320 21.58 17.37 23.22
CA THR A 320 20.35 17.91 22.66
C THR A 320 19.93 17.25 21.34
N HIS A 321 18.62 17.19 21.12
CA HIS A 321 18.02 16.80 19.85
C HIS A 321 18.47 17.69 18.67
N ALA A 322 18.83 18.95 18.93
CA ALA A 322 19.35 19.86 17.92
C ALA A 322 20.74 19.42 17.40
N GLN A 323 21.66 19.02 18.30
CA GLN A 323 22.94 18.44 17.90
C GLN A 323 22.75 17.12 17.13
N ALA A 324 21.79 16.27 17.55
CA ALA A 324 21.48 15.03 16.85
C ALA A 324 20.94 15.26 15.43
N LEU A 325 20.07 16.26 15.24
CA LEU A 325 19.59 16.70 13.93
C LEU A 325 20.72 17.25 13.05
N GLU A 326 21.66 18.01 13.61
CA GLU A 326 22.80 18.52 12.84
C GLU A 326 23.72 17.38 12.37
N ILE A 327 24.00 16.40 13.23
CA ILE A 327 24.70 15.16 12.83
C ILE A 327 23.92 14.43 11.73
N ALA A 328 22.60 14.32 11.84
CA ALA A 328 21.77 13.67 10.83
C ALA A 328 21.78 14.39 9.47
N ARG A 329 21.85 15.73 9.46
CA ARG A 329 22.01 16.53 8.22
C ARG A 329 23.36 16.33 7.54
N GLN A 330 24.41 16.06 8.32
CA GLN A 330 25.76 15.78 7.84
C GLN A 330 25.95 14.32 7.40
N CYS A 331 25.07 13.41 7.84
CA CYS A 331 25.11 12.00 7.47
C CYS A 331 24.96 11.83 5.95
N PRO A 332 25.92 11.20 5.24
CA PRO A 332 25.85 11.05 3.78
C PRO A 332 24.56 10.39 3.29
N ALA A 333 24.02 9.44 4.06
CA ALA A 333 22.77 8.75 3.73
C ALA A 333 21.56 9.67 3.55
N ALA A 334 21.54 10.86 4.16
CA ALA A 334 20.45 11.83 3.96
C ALA A 334 20.31 12.32 2.50
N GLN A 335 21.31 12.06 1.65
CA GLN A 335 21.28 12.38 0.21
C GLN A 335 20.53 11.34 -0.63
N TRP A 336 20.31 10.11 -0.13
CA TRP A 336 19.65 9.02 -0.88
C TRP A 336 18.63 8.20 -0.06
N CYS A 337 18.50 8.48 1.24
CA CYS A 337 17.62 7.83 2.20
C CYS A 337 17.05 8.85 3.18
N THR A 338 16.05 8.45 3.97
CA THR A 338 15.59 9.23 5.13
C THR A 338 16.43 8.87 6.36
N VAL A 339 16.79 9.86 7.17
CA VAL A 339 17.44 9.65 8.48
C VAL A 339 16.44 10.04 9.57
N GLU A 340 15.86 9.05 10.26
CA GLU A 340 14.93 9.26 11.37
C GLU A 340 15.72 9.43 12.67
N VAL A 341 15.63 10.62 13.29
CA VAL A 341 16.31 10.95 14.56
C VAL A 341 15.36 10.74 15.73
N ARG A 342 15.76 9.91 16.71
CA ARG A 342 14.97 9.61 17.90
C ARG A 342 15.82 9.49 19.15
N ALA A 343 15.36 10.07 20.26
CA ALA A 343 15.93 9.78 21.57
C ALA A 343 15.70 8.30 21.95
N VAL A 344 16.67 7.71 22.63
CA VAL A 344 16.50 6.46 23.39
C VAL A 344 15.76 6.77 24.69
N GLY A 345 14.89 5.87 25.13
CA GLY A 345 14.10 6.03 26.36
C GLY A 345 13.29 4.78 26.69
N PRO A 346 12.64 4.73 27.87
CA PRO A 346 11.80 3.61 28.28
C PRO A 346 10.61 3.40 27.33
N CYS A 347 10.14 2.15 27.23
CA CYS A 347 8.96 1.79 26.44
C CYS A 347 7.61 2.04 27.16
N PHE A 348 7.66 2.66 28.34
CA PHE A 348 6.54 3.10 29.15
C PHE A 348 6.72 4.58 29.53
N LEU A 349 5.62 5.25 29.87
CA LEU A 349 5.56 6.63 30.36
C LEU A 349 4.80 6.66 31.70
#